data_AF-A0A1H4P4U2-F1
#
_entry.id   AF-A0A1H4P4U2-F1
#
_cell.length_a   1.000
_cell.length_b   1.000
_cell.length_c   1.000
_cell.angle_alpha   90.00
_cell.angle_beta   90.00
_cell.angle_gamma   90.00
#
_symmetry.space_group_name_H-M   'P 1'
#
loop_
_entity.id
_entity.type
_entity.pdbx_description
1 polymer ?
#
loop_
_entity_poly.entity_id
_entity_poly.type
_entity_poly.pdbx_seq_one_letter_code
_entity_poly.pdbx_strand_id
1 'polypeptide(L)'
;MPTPPNAPDSAIIALLGDGYSNKRIATELHVDKVRVARLRREHSIPNVVQQPLTLEQKWATRTRPVEGGHLEWVGERATASGTPVMRYKEAYYSPAAVAFEIKHGRPAEGYVRADCGYKQCVAPDHVNDEAGRQEARRKLRAERGLGDPSQECSRGHSQAEHGRFEPDGTAYCQMCKVLDKRAQRFGKPSLRPRAASLEDAFRLRTKPTSGGHVCWTGSFNNSTPSLRFQHVNHSPYRIAFRLHHGRDPEGQAKPACGMPHCVAGAHLEDRPMRQRTNSLYDAIFGA
;
A
#
# COMPACT_ATOMS: atom_id res chain seq x y z
N MET A 1 -48.83 5.86 0.92
CA MET A 1 -48.57 7.18 0.30
C MET A 1 -48.79 7.02 -1.20
N PRO A 2 -49.69 7.77 -1.83
CA PRO A 2 -49.91 7.70 -3.28
C PRO A 2 -48.63 8.10 -4.02
N THR A 3 -48.28 7.37 -5.09
CA THR A 3 -47.15 7.69 -5.96
C THR A 3 -47.41 9.06 -6.60
N PRO A 4 -46.44 10.00 -6.56
CA PRO A 4 -46.62 11.29 -7.21
C PRO A 4 -46.90 11.08 -8.71
N PRO A 5 -47.81 11.88 -9.30
CA PRO A 5 -48.12 11.78 -10.72
C PRO A 5 -46.85 12.04 -11.54
N ASN A 6 -46.63 11.23 -12.57
CA ASN A 6 -45.50 11.41 -13.47
C ASN A 6 -45.58 12.77 -14.19
N ALA A 7 -44.42 13.38 -14.46
CA ALA A 7 -44.38 14.60 -15.27
C ALA A 7 -45.06 14.39 -16.64
N PRO A 8 -45.79 15.40 -17.16
CA PRO A 8 -46.45 15.31 -18.45
C PRO A 8 -45.43 15.27 -19.59
N ASP A 9 -45.80 14.66 -20.72
CA ASP A 9 -44.90 14.55 -21.90
C ASP A 9 -44.46 15.93 -22.41
N SER A 10 -45.33 16.95 -22.32
CA SER A 10 -45.01 18.33 -22.72
C SER A 10 -43.83 18.92 -21.94
N ALA A 11 -43.69 18.62 -20.65
CA ALA A 11 -42.56 19.06 -19.85
C ALA A 11 -41.26 18.37 -20.27
N ILE A 12 -41.33 17.08 -20.62
CA ILE A 12 -40.18 16.33 -21.15
C ILE A 12 -39.75 16.90 -22.51
N ILE A 13 -40.70 17.16 -23.42
CA ILE A 13 -40.45 17.69 -24.76
C ILE A 13 -39.85 19.09 -24.70
N ALA A 14 -40.33 19.96 -23.80
CA ALA A 14 -39.76 21.28 -23.58
C ALA A 14 -38.26 21.19 -23.23
N LEU A 15 -37.89 20.37 -22.23
CA LEU A 15 -36.49 20.17 -21.85
C LEU A 15 -35.66 19.48 -22.95
N LEU A 16 -36.27 18.63 -23.77
CA LEU A 16 -35.59 18.05 -24.93
C LEU A 16 -35.27 19.13 -25.98
N GLY A 17 -36.18 20.08 -26.20
CA GLY A 17 -36.01 21.24 -27.08
C GLY A 17 -34.90 22.20 -26.62
N ASP A 18 -34.74 22.34 -25.30
CA ASP A 18 -33.64 23.11 -24.68
C ASP A 18 -32.27 22.39 -24.78
N GLY A 19 -32.21 21.19 -25.36
CA GLY A 19 -30.97 20.45 -25.55
C GLY A 19 -30.50 19.70 -24.31
N TYR A 20 -31.37 19.37 -23.34
CA TYR A 20 -30.99 18.58 -22.19
C TYR A 20 -30.84 17.09 -22.49
N SER A 21 -29.83 16.44 -21.90
CA SER A 21 -29.62 15.00 -22.06
C SER A 21 -30.73 14.17 -21.39
N ASN A 22 -31.04 12.99 -21.94
CA ASN A 22 -32.09 12.11 -21.40
C ASN A 22 -31.89 11.80 -19.90
N LYS A 23 -30.63 11.65 -19.45
CA LYS A 23 -30.31 11.36 -18.05
C LYS A 23 -30.63 12.54 -17.13
N ARG A 24 -30.32 13.77 -17.57
CA ARG A 24 -30.63 14.98 -16.80
C ARG A 24 -32.14 15.14 -16.64
N ILE A 25 -32.88 15.05 -17.75
CA ILE A 25 -34.35 15.15 -17.75
C ILE A 25 -34.97 14.08 -16.84
N ALA A 26 -34.51 12.83 -16.93
CA ALA A 26 -34.99 11.75 -16.06
C ALA A 26 -34.75 12.03 -14.57
N THR A 27 -33.61 12.63 -14.23
CA THR A 27 -33.26 12.99 -12.84
C THR A 27 -34.09 14.18 -12.36
N GLU A 28 -34.24 15.21 -13.19
CA GLU A 28 -34.89 16.49 -12.90
C GLU A 28 -36.41 16.37 -12.79
N LEU A 29 -37.03 15.58 -13.66
CA LEU A 29 -38.48 15.33 -13.65
C LEU A 29 -38.89 14.04 -12.93
N HIS A 30 -37.92 13.31 -12.36
CA HIS A 30 -38.13 11.99 -11.74
C HIS A 30 -38.92 11.01 -12.63
N VAL A 31 -38.61 10.99 -13.94
CA VAL A 31 -39.24 10.10 -14.93
C VAL A 31 -38.28 9.03 -15.43
N ASP A 32 -38.84 7.94 -15.97
CA ASP A 32 -38.03 6.88 -16.58
C ASP A 32 -37.24 7.38 -17.81
N LYS A 33 -35.94 7.02 -17.84
CA LYS A 33 -35.02 7.44 -18.91
C LYS A 33 -35.41 6.86 -20.28
N VAL A 34 -36.02 5.67 -20.32
CA VAL A 34 -36.50 5.04 -21.57
C VAL A 34 -37.69 5.82 -22.13
N ARG A 35 -38.60 6.32 -21.28
CA ARG A 35 -39.69 7.24 -21.70
C ARG A 35 -39.13 8.51 -22.34
N VAL A 36 -38.12 9.14 -21.74
CA VAL A 36 -37.47 10.33 -22.32
C VAL A 36 -36.82 10.00 -23.67
N ALA A 37 -36.14 8.84 -23.76
CA ALA A 37 -35.50 8.40 -25.00
C ALA A 37 -36.54 8.08 -26.11
N ARG A 38 -37.70 7.55 -25.74
CA ARG A 38 -38.83 7.32 -26.66
C ARG A 38 -39.36 8.64 -27.21
N LEU A 39 -39.71 9.59 -26.34
CA LEU A 39 -40.21 10.91 -26.75
C LEU A 39 -39.20 11.66 -27.63
N ARG A 40 -37.91 11.58 -27.30
CA ARG A 40 -36.84 12.15 -28.14
C ARG A 40 -36.87 11.59 -29.57
N ARG A 41 -37.09 10.28 -29.74
CA ARG A 41 -37.20 9.63 -31.07
C ARG A 41 -38.50 9.98 -31.77
N GLU A 42 -39.63 9.95 -31.07
CA GLU A 42 -40.97 10.28 -31.61
C GLU A 42 -41.03 11.71 -32.16
N HIS A 43 -40.32 12.65 -31.51
CA HIS A 43 -40.26 14.05 -31.95
C HIS A 43 -39.03 14.38 -32.82
N SER A 44 -38.27 13.39 -33.27
CA SER A 44 -37.07 13.59 -34.12
C SER A 44 -36.05 14.58 -33.55
N ILE A 45 -35.91 14.66 -32.23
CA ILE A 45 -34.99 15.60 -31.57
C ILE A 45 -33.59 14.95 -31.54
N PRO A 46 -32.58 15.52 -32.23
CA PRO A 46 -31.24 14.93 -32.30
C PRO A 46 -30.65 14.70 -30.92
N ASN A 47 -30.03 13.54 -30.68
CA ASN A 47 -29.40 13.28 -29.39
C ASN A 47 -28.32 14.34 -29.11
N VAL A 48 -28.26 14.80 -27.87
CA VAL A 48 -27.22 15.73 -27.44
C VAL A 48 -25.90 14.98 -27.57
N VAL A 49 -25.12 15.33 -28.60
CA VAL A 49 -23.74 14.87 -28.70
C VAL A 49 -23.04 15.45 -27.50
N GLN A 50 -22.75 14.60 -26.50
CA GLN A 50 -21.91 15.03 -25.40
C GLN A 50 -20.56 15.36 -26.03
N GLN A 51 -20.27 16.66 -26.18
CA GLN A 51 -18.93 17.07 -26.51
C GLN A 51 -18.03 16.41 -25.45
N PRO A 52 -17.06 15.57 -25.86
CA PRO A 52 -16.16 15.00 -24.89
C PRO A 52 -15.48 16.18 -24.22
N LEU A 53 -15.73 16.35 -22.92
CA LEU A 53 -15.12 17.44 -22.15
C LEU A 53 -13.62 17.47 -22.45
N THR A 54 -13.03 18.65 -22.56
CA THR A 54 -11.56 18.74 -22.60
C THR A 54 -10.98 18.19 -21.28
N LEU A 55 -9.69 17.89 -21.27
CA LEU A 55 -9.01 17.44 -20.05
C LEU A 55 -9.20 18.45 -18.90
N GLU A 56 -9.04 19.74 -19.20
CA GLU A 56 -9.27 20.86 -18.29
C GLU A 56 -10.73 20.95 -17.81
N GLN A 57 -11.69 20.87 -18.73
CA GLN A 57 -13.12 20.90 -18.36
C GLN A 57 -13.47 19.74 -17.43
N LYS A 58 -12.99 18.53 -17.74
CA LYS A 58 -13.19 17.36 -16.88
C LYS A 58 -12.57 17.57 -15.50
N TRP A 59 -11.35 18.11 -15.45
CA TRP A 59 -10.68 18.45 -14.21
C TRP A 59 -11.51 19.44 -13.39
N ALA A 60 -11.99 20.53 -14.00
CA ALA A 60 -12.79 21.56 -13.33
C ALA A 60 -14.07 20.98 -12.69
N THR A 61 -14.78 20.07 -13.38
CA THR A 61 -15.97 19.40 -12.83
C THR A 61 -15.71 18.53 -11.59
N ARG A 62 -14.44 18.24 -11.29
CA ARG A 62 -14.00 17.37 -10.19
C ARG A 62 -13.15 18.11 -9.16
N THR A 63 -13.17 19.43 -9.20
CA THR A 63 -12.57 20.30 -8.19
C THR A 63 -13.63 21.06 -7.42
N ARG A 64 -13.35 21.34 -6.15
CA ARG A 64 -14.20 22.15 -5.29
C ARG A 64 -13.34 23.20 -4.57
N PRO A 65 -13.74 24.49 -4.57
CA PRO A 65 -13.04 25.49 -3.79
C PRO A 65 -13.16 25.23 -2.30
N VAL A 66 -12.07 25.48 -1.58
CA VAL A 66 -11.97 25.41 -0.12
C VAL A 66 -11.43 26.76 0.38
N GLU A 67 -11.66 27.08 1.65
CA GLU A 67 -11.14 28.28 2.31
C GLU A 67 -9.63 28.47 2.06
N GLY A 68 -9.19 29.72 1.92
CA GLY A 68 -7.77 30.03 1.66
C GLY A 68 -7.34 29.89 0.18
N GLY A 69 -8.29 29.80 -0.76
CA GLY A 69 -7.98 29.69 -2.19
C GLY A 69 -7.48 28.31 -2.63
N HIS A 70 -7.62 27.29 -1.77
CA HIS A 70 -7.28 25.92 -2.13
C HIS A 70 -8.37 25.29 -3.02
N LEU A 71 -7.97 24.32 -3.84
CA LEU A 71 -8.90 23.45 -4.56
C LEU A 71 -8.73 22.02 -4.08
N GLU A 72 -9.81 21.43 -3.60
CA GLU A 72 -9.89 20.01 -3.26
C GLU A 72 -10.31 19.19 -4.48
N TRP A 73 -9.64 18.06 -4.66
CA TRP A 73 -10.07 17.04 -5.62
C TRP A 73 -11.19 16.16 -5.03
N VAL A 74 -12.38 16.23 -5.64
CA VAL A 74 -13.57 15.43 -5.27
C VAL A 74 -13.80 14.23 -6.20
N GLY A 75 -12.88 13.97 -7.13
CA GLY A 75 -12.95 12.86 -8.08
C GLY A 75 -12.39 11.54 -7.55
N GLU A 76 -12.03 10.66 -8.49
CA GLU A 76 -11.47 9.34 -8.19
C GLU A 76 -10.12 9.42 -7.46
N ARG A 77 -9.85 8.42 -6.61
CA ARG A 77 -8.61 8.29 -5.83
C ARG A 77 -8.11 6.86 -5.94
N ALA A 78 -6.79 6.69 -6.01
CA ALA A 78 -6.18 5.37 -6.02
C ALA A 78 -6.40 4.66 -4.68
N THR A 79 -6.91 3.43 -4.70
CA THR A 79 -7.33 2.68 -3.49
C THR A 79 -6.20 2.49 -2.47
N ALA A 80 -4.97 2.21 -2.93
CA ALA A 80 -3.86 1.91 -2.05
C ALA A 80 -3.23 3.15 -1.38
N SER A 81 -3.19 4.29 -2.08
CA SER A 81 -2.45 5.48 -1.64
C SER A 81 -3.33 6.68 -1.32
N GLY A 82 -4.61 6.66 -1.70
CA GLY A 82 -5.51 7.80 -1.63
C GLY A 82 -5.11 8.97 -2.55
N THR A 83 -4.17 8.75 -3.48
CA THR A 83 -3.70 9.78 -4.42
C THR A 83 -4.81 10.14 -5.40
N PRO A 84 -5.10 11.43 -5.64
CA PRO A 84 -6.00 11.88 -6.70
C PRO A 84 -5.61 11.31 -8.05
N VAL A 85 -6.57 10.74 -8.78
CA VAL A 85 -6.38 10.21 -10.13
C VAL A 85 -7.55 10.66 -10.99
N MET A 86 -7.28 11.03 -12.24
CA MET A 86 -8.30 11.31 -13.23
C MET A 86 -8.07 10.45 -14.47
N ARG A 87 -9.08 9.67 -14.84
CA ARG A 87 -9.10 8.99 -16.15
C ARG A 87 -9.58 9.98 -17.19
N TYR A 88 -8.88 10.14 -18.29
CA TYR A 88 -9.36 10.92 -19.43
C TYR A 88 -8.97 10.22 -20.72
N LYS A 89 -9.98 9.88 -21.53
CA LYS A 89 -9.85 8.89 -22.60
C LYS A 89 -9.25 7.59 -22.02
N GLU A 90 -8.31 6.95 -22.71
CA GLU A 90 -7.66 5.70 -22.29
C GLU A 90 -6.41 5.93 -21.41
N ALA A 91 -6.20 7.15 -20.92
CA ALA A 91 -5.03 7.54 -20.14
C ALA A 91 -5.38 8.00 -18.71
N TYR A 92 -4.39 7.89 -17.82
CA TYR A 92 -4.47 8.33 -16.43
C TYR A 92 -3.65 9.61 -16.24
N TYR A 93 -4.27 10.60 -15.61
CA TYR A 93 -3.67 11.89 -15.32
C TYR A 93 -3.66 12.14 -13.81
N SER A 94 -2.61 12.81 -13.34
CA SER A 94 -2.58 13.40 -12.01
C SER A 94 -3.35 14.73 -12.06
N PRO A 95 -4.41 14.93 -11.24
CA PRO A 95 -5.11 16.20 -11.19
C PRO A 95 -4.21 17.40 -10.86
N ALA A 96 -3.16 17.20 -10.07
CA ALA A 96 -2.18 18.24 -9.79
C ALA A 96 -1.33 18.56 -11.04
N ALA A 97 -1.00 17.56 -11.87
CA ALA A 97 -0.26 17.80 -13.12
C ALA A 97 -1.10 18.55 -14.15
N VAL A 98 -2.41 18.26 -14.23
CA VAL A 98 -3.33 19.04 -15.08
C VAL A 98 -3.44 20.48 -14.58
N ALA A 99 -3.56 20.70 -13.28
CA ALA A 99 -3.57 22.04 -12.69
C ALA A 99 -2.28 22.83 -12.98
N PHE A 100 -1.12 22.16 -12.93
CA PHE A 100 0.16 22.75 -13.30
C PHE A 100 0.19 23.16 -14.78
N GLU A 101 -0.26 22.28 -15.68
CA GLU A 101 -0.32 22.58 -17.12
C GLU A 101 -1.27 23.75 -17.43
N ILE A 102 -2.43 23.82 -16.74
CA ILE A 102 -3.35 24.97 -16.82
C ILE A 102 -2.63 26.28 -16.42
N LYS A 103 -1.85 26.26 -15.34
CA LYS A 103 -1.15 27.47 -14.86
C LYS A 103 0.00 27.90 -15.76
N HIS A 104 0.80 26.94 -16.20
CA HIS A 104 2.11 27.21 -16.81
C HIS A 104 2.14 27.03 -18.33
N GLY A 105 1.08 26.47 -18.94
CA GLY A 105 1.01 26.23 -20.37
C GLY A 105 2.04 25.20 -20.89
N ARG A 106 2.63 24.39 -19.99
CA ARG A 106 3.62 23.36 -20.32
C ARG A 106 3.40 22.09 -19.50
N PRO A 107 3.83 20.91 -19.99
CA PRO A 107 3.81 19.70 -19.20
C PRO A 107 4.76 19.82 -18.00
N ALA A 108 4.41 19.10 -16.92
CA ALA A 108 5.20 19.06 -15.70
C ALA A 108 6.48 18.21 -15.85
N GLU A 109 7.58 18.67 -15.27
CA GLU A 109 8.80 17.88 -15.15
C GLU A 109 8.78 17.07 -13.84
N GLY A 110 8.52 15.76 -13.98
CA GLY A 110 8.44 14.84 -12.84
C GLY A 110 7.12 14.96 -12.07
N TYR A 111 7.18 14.81 -10.74
CA TYR A 111 5.97 14.79 -9.91
C TYR A 111 5.51 16.20 -9.55
N VAL A 112 4.23 16.49 -9.77
CA VAL A 112 3.59 17.71 -9.27
C VAL A 112 3.06 17.50 -7.86
N ARG A 113 3.33 18.46 -6.97
CA ARG A 113 2.87 18.46 -5.58
C ARG A 113 2.38 19.85 -5.18
N ALA A 114 1.45 19.87 -4.25
CA ALA A 114 1.06 21.09 -3.58
C ALA A 114 2.19 21.60 -2.67
N ASP A 115 2.46 22.90 -2.70
CA ASP A 115 3.41 23.58 -1.81
C ASP A 115 2.73 24.44 -0.74
N CYS A 116 1.44 24.75 -0.91
CA CYS A 116 0.61 25.54 0.02
C CYS A 116 0.28 24.88 1.38
N GLY A 117 0.86 23.73 1.72
CA GLY A 117 0.59 23.00 2.96
C GLY A 117 -0.76 22.26 3.02
N TYR A 118 -1.75 22.65 2.20
CA TYR A 118 -3.02 21.93 2.12
C TYR A 118 -2.86 20.57 1.43
N LYS A 119 -3.23 19.50 2.13
CA LYS A 119 -3.02 18.12 1.68
C LYS A 119 -3.72 17.87 0.35
N GLN A 120 -2.92 17.58 -0.68
CA GLN A 120 -3.40 17.27 -2.04
C GLN A 120 -4.24 18.40 -2.67
N CYS A 121 -3.91 19.66 -2.34
CA CYS A 121 -4.41 20.80 -3.09
C CYS A 121 -4.09 20.62 -4.58
N VAL A 122 -5.06 20.95 -5.43
CA VAL A 122 -4.89 20.97 -6.88
C VAL A 122 -5.07 22.38 -7.45
N ALA A 123 -5.09 23.42 -6.63
CA ALA A 123 -5.20 24.79 -7.14
C ALA A 123 -4.02 25.11 -8.07
N PRO A 124 -4.24 25.63 -9.29
CA PRO A 124 -3.16 25.91 -10.24
C PRO A 124 -2.03 26.78 -9.67
N ASP A 125 -2.34 27.72 -8.77
CA ASP A 125 -1.36 28.60 -8.11
C ASP A 125 -0.61 27.95 -6.94
N HIS A 126 -1.02 26.77 -6.49
CA HIS A 126 -0.49 26.08 -5.30
C HIS A 126 0.25 24.80 -5.64
N VAL A 127 0.48 24.53 -6.92
CA VAL A 127 1.12 23.30 -7.38
C VAL A 127 2.39 23.64 -8.15
N ASN A 128 3.45 22.91 -7.86
CA ASN A 128 4.72 23.03 -8.56
C ASN A 128 5.22 21.64 -8.96
N ASP A 129 5.92 21.55 -10.09
CA ASP A 129 6.60 20.33 -10.52
C ASP A 129 7.92 20.11 -9.76
N GLU A 130 8.69 19.06 -10.08
CA GLU A 130 9.93 18.80 -9.35
C GLU A 130 10.98 19.90 -9.60
N ALA A 131 11.11 20.37 -10.84
CA ALA A 131 12.06 21.43 -11.21
C ALA A 131 11.77 22.73 -10.46
N GLY A 132 10.52 23.21 -10.49
CA GLY A 132 10.11 24.43 -9.79
C GLY A 132 10.31 24.32 -8.27
N ARG A 133 10.02 23.15 -7.67
CA ARG A 133 10.29 22.93 -6.25
C ARG A 133 11.78 22.95 -5.92
N GLN A 134 12.64 22.39 -6.76
CA GLN A 134 14.09 22.43 -6.54
C GLN A 134 14.62 23.86 -6.67
N GLU A 135 14.13 24.65 -7.62
CA GLU A 135 14.49 26.06 -7.75
C GLU A 135 14.06 26.87 -6.54
N ALA A 136 12.81 26.74 -6.09
CA ALA A 136 12.29 27.44 -4.91
C ALA A 136 13.10 27.13 -3.65
N ARG A 137 13.47 25.85 -3.45
CA ARG A 137 14.31 25.43 -2.32
C ARG A 137 15.76 25.92 -2.44
N ARG A 138 16.30 26.02 -3.65
CA ARG A 138 17.61 26.63 -3.90
C ARG A 138 17.60 28.12 -3.54
N LYS A 139 16.54 28.86 -3.93
CA LYS A 139 16.36 30.26 -3.53
C LYS A 139 16.28 30.41 -2.01
N LEU A 140 15.44 29.61 -1.34
CA LEU A 140 15.35 29.60 0.12
C LEU A 140 16.71 29.32 0.80
N ARG A 141 17.49 28.40 0.25
CA ARG A 141 18.84 28.11 0.74
C ARG A 141 19.77 29.33 0.63
N ALA A 142 19.73 30.04 -0.50
CA ALA A 142 20.52 31.25 -0.72
C ALA A 142 20.11 32.37 0.25
N GLU A 143 18.81 32.59 0.45
CA GLU A 143 18.26 33.57 1.40
C GLU A 143 18.69 33.27 2.85
N ARG A 144 18.84 31.99 3.21
CA ARG A 144 19.33 31.55 4.53
C ARG A 144 20.84 31.65 4.70
N GLY A 145 21.59 32.07 3.68
CA GLY A 145 23.05 32.17 3.74
C GLY A 145 23.77 30.82 3.84
N LEU A 146 23.14 29.72 3.44
CA LEU A 146 23.72 28.37 3.53
C LEU A 146 24.71 28.05 2.41
N GLY A 147 24.95 28.99 1.49
CA GLY A 147 25.86 28.84 0.35
C GLY A 147 25.44 27.77 -0.66
N ASP A 148 26.17 27.66 -1.76
CA ASP A 148 25.97 26.59 -2.73
C ASP A 148 26.38 25.22 -2.16
N PRO A 149 25.70 24.13 -2.53
CA PRO A 149 26.16 22.79 -2.18
C PRO A 149 27.53 22.53 -2.81
N SER A 150 28.32 21.66 -2.18
CA SER A 150 29.54 21.14 -2.80
C SER A 150 29.23 20.49 -4.16
N GLN A 151 30.17 20.50 -5.10
CA GLN A 151 29.99 19.87 -6.42
C GLN A 151 29.79 18.35 -6.31
N GLU A 152 30.38 17.74 -5.29
CA GLU A 152 30.27 16.31 -4.98
C GLU A 152 29.79 16.09 -3.55
N CYS A 153 29.05 15.01 -3.31
CA CYS A 153 28.70 14.58 -1.95
C CYS A 153 29.86 13.83 -1.28
N SER A 154 29.71 13.50 0.01
CA SER A 154 30.72 12.73 0.78
C SER A 154 31.02 11.32 0.26
N ARG A 155 30.22 10.79 -0.67
CA ARG A 155 30.47 9.51 -1.36
C ARG A 155 30.93 9.69 -2.82
N GLY A 156 31.31 10.90 -3.23
CA GLY A 156 31.81 11.20 -4.58
C GLY A 156 30.75 11.31 -5.68
N HIS A 157 29.45 11.28 -5.36
CA HIS A 157 28.41 11.49 -6.37
C HIS A 157 28.26 12.97 -6.75
N SER A 158 28.09 13.24 -8.04
CA SER A 158 27.82 14.58 -8.59
C SER A 158 26.51 15.17 -8.05
N GLN A 159 26.60 16.37 -7.46
CA GLN A 159 25.45 17.12 -6.94
C GLN A 159 24.71 17.89 -8.06
N ALA A 160 25.34 18.12 -9.20
CA ALA A 160 24.64 18.65 -10.38
C ALA A 160 23.56 17.67 -10.88
N GLU A 161 23.83 16.37 -10.82
CA GLU A 161 22.90 15.33 -11.27
C GLU A 161 21.97 14.86 -10.15
N HIS A 162 22.52 14.57 -8.97
CA HIS A 162 21.81 13.91 -7.88
C HIS A 162 21.48 14.82 -6.71
N GLY A 163 21.94 16.07 -6.72
CA GLY A 163 21.68 17.02 -5.65
C GLY A 163 20.23 17.43 -5.63
N ARG A 164 19.65 17.40 -4.44
CA ARG A 164 18.28 17.82 -4.15
C ARG A 164 18.28 18.62 -2.86
N PHE A 165 17.25 19.43 -2.67
CA PHE A 165 17.05 20.18 -1.44
C PHE A 165 15.83 19.67 -0.68
N GLU A 166 15.94 19.55 0.64
CA GLU A 166 14.81 19.34 1.55
C GLU A 166 13.99 20.66 1.69
N PRO A 167 12.76 20.63 2.25
CA PRO A 167 11.92 21.82 2.37
C PRO A 167 12.54 23.00 3.16
N ASP A 168 13.53 22.73 4.00
CA ASP A 168 14.29 23.72 4.78
C ASP A 168 15.50 24.29 4.02
N GLY A 169 15.71 23.88 2.77
CA GLY A 169 16.87 24.26 1.95
C GLY A 169 18.13 23.43 2.24
N THR A 170 18.07 22.41 3.09
CA THR A 170 19.19 21.50 3.35
C THR A 170 19.47 20.65 2.11
N ALA A 171 20.69 20.74 1.57
CA ALA A 171 21.10 19.96 0.41
C ALA A 171 21.36 18.50 0.80
N TYR A 172 20.95 17.55 -0.03
CA TYR A 172 21.25 16.14 0.12
C TYR A 172 21.44 15.45 -1.23
N CYS A 173 22.19 14.34 -1.23
CA CYS A 173 22.39 13.52 -2.42
C CYS A 173 21.31 12.46 -2.55
N GLN A 174 20.48 12.53 -3.59
CA GLN A 174 19.42 11.56 -3.85
C GLN A 174 19.97 10.15 -4.11
N MET A 175 21.15 10.02 -4.73
CA MET A 175 21.79 8.72 -4.95
C MET A 175 22.18 8.05 -3.63
N CYS A 176 22.80 8.79 -2.69
CA CYS A 176 23.08 8.27 -1.35
C CYS A 176 21.81 7.77 -0.64
N LYS A 177 20.73 8.56 -0.69
CA LYS A 177 19.43 8.19 -0.10
C LYS A 177 18.86 6.91 -0.72
N VAL A 178 19.00 6.73 -2.03
CA VAL A 178 18.58 5.51 -2.74
C VAL A 178 19.43 4.31 -2.33
N LEU A 179 20.76 4.46 -2.28
CA LEU A 179 21.69 3.40 -1.86
C LEU A 179 21.43 2.97 -0.42
N ASP A 180 21.19 3.94 0.49
CA ASP A 180 20.89 3.65 1.89
C ASP A 180 19.54 2.92 2.03
N LYS A 181 18.51 3.36 1.28
CA LYS A 181 17.23 2.65 1.23
C LYS A 181 17.36 1.25 0.65
N ARG A 182 18.23 1.06 -0.35
CA ARG A 182 18.54 -0.26 -0.92
C ARG A 182 19.22 -1.15 0.12
N ALA A 183 20.23 -0.63 0.82
CA ALA A 183 20.92 -1.33 1.91
C ALA A 183 19.97 -1.70 3.06
N GLN A 184 19.02 -0.82 3.42
CA GLN A 184 17.99 -1.12 4.41
C GLN A 184 17.03 -2.22 3.95
N ARG A 185 16.54 -2.14 2.70
CA ARG A 185 15.56 -3.10 2.14
C ARG A 185 16.13 -4.50 1.98
N PHE A 186 17.36 -4.60 1.49
CA PHE A 186 18.03 -5.89 1.32
C PHE A 186 18.70 -6.37 2.62
N GLY A 187 18.55 -5.59 3.70
CA GLY A 187 19.26 -5.76 4.95
C GLY A 187 20.76 -5.60 4.78
N LYS A 188 21.46 -5.45 5.91
CA LYS A 188 22.80 -6.06 5.96
C LYS A 188 22.58 -7.54 5.61
N PRO A 189 23.35 -8.15 4.68
CA PRO A 189 23.23 -9.59 4.44
C PRO A 189 23.21 -10.26 5.80
N SER A 190 22.14 -10.99 6.09
CA SER A 190 22.02 -11.70 7.36
C SER A 190 23.26 -12.57 7.45
N LEU A 191 24.21 -12.19 8.31
CA LEU A 191 25.43 -12.96 8.56
C LEU A 191 25.11 -14.33 9.15
N ARG A 192 23.84 -14.63 9.43
CA ARG A 192 23.40 -15.96 9.80
C ARG A 192 23.64 -16.87 8.60
N PRO A 193 24.55 -17.85 8.69
CA PRO A 193 24.79 -18.79 7.62
C PRO A 193 23.46 -19.45 7.24
N ARG A 194 23.23 -19.59 5.93
CA ARG A 194 22.09 -20.37 5.45
C ARG A 194 22.32 -21.81 5.90
N ALA A 195 21.37 -22.36 6.63
CA ALA A 195 21.40 -23.77 6.98
C ALA A 195 21.41 -24.61 5.70
N ALA A 196 22.35 -25.54 5.58
CA ALA A 196 22.44 -26.45 4.44
C ALA A 196 21.35 -27.53 4.47
N SER A 197 20.88 -27.88 5.67
CA SER A 197 19.86 -28.90 5.91
C SER A 197 18.80 -28.45 6.93
N LEU A 198 17.70 -29.22 7.02
CA LEU A 198 16.67 -29.01 8.05
C LEU A 198 17.24 -29.20 9.46
N GLU A 199 18.16 -30.15 9.62
CA GLU A 199 18.84 -30.41 10.88
C GLU A 199 19.76 -29.25 11.28
N ASP A 200 20.53 -28.68 10.34
CA ASP A 200 21.34 -27.49 10.62
C ASP A 200 20.44 -26.30 10.98
N ALA A 201 19.30 -26.16 10.29
CA ALA A 201 18.34 -25.10 10.58
C ALA A 201 17.73 -25.21 11.97
N PHE A 202 17.55 -26.44 12.46
CA PHE A 202 17.15 -26.75 13.82
C PHE A 202 18.27 -26.43 14.81
N ARG A 203 19.50 -26.94 14.58
CA ARG A 203 20.67 -26.70 15.46
C ARG A 203 20.99 -25.22 15.62
N LEU A 204 20.89 -24.42 14.54
CA LEU A 204 21.10 -22.96 14.59
C LEU A 204 20.07 -22.21 15.45
N ARG A 205 18.97 -22.86 15.85
CA ARG A 205 17.86 -22.28 16.62
C ARG A 205 17.60 -23.05 17.91
N THR A 206 18.58 -23.80 18.38
CA THR A 206 18.54 -24.46 19.68
C THR A 206 19.71 -24.04 20.54
N LYS A 207 19.49 -24.01 21.85
CA LYS A 207 20.52 -23.74 22.84
C LYS A 207 20.47 -24.80 23.94
N PRO A 208 21.53 -25.58 24.15
CA PRO A 208 21.63 -26.47 25.31
C PRO A 208 21.45 -25.68 26.61
N THR A 209 20.75 -26.28 27.57
CA THR A 209 20.49 -25.73 28.91
C THR A 209 20.86 -26.79 29.96
N SER A 210 20.97 -26.41 31.23
CA SER A 210 21.27 -27.32 32.34
C SER A 210 20.28 -28.49 32.40
N GLY A 211 20.74 -29.68 32.83
CA GLY A 211 19.89 -30.86 33.00
C GLY A 211 19.53 -31.60 31.71
N GLY A 212 20.34 -31.46 30.66
CA GLY A 212 20.11 -32.16 29.37
C GLY A 212 19.01 -31.54 28.51
N HIS A 213 18.46 -30.39 28.91
CA HIS A 213 17.44 -29.68 28.16
C HIS A 213 18.02 -28.93 26.96
N VAL A 214 17.15 -28.68 25.96
CA VAL A 214 17.49 -27.90 24.78
C VAL A 214 16.36 -26.90 24.55
N CYS A 215 16.65 -25.60 24.67
CA CYS A 215 15.68 -24.54 24.51
C CYS A 215 15.60 -24.09 23.05
N TRP A 216 14.38 -23.90 22.54
CA TRP A 216 14.13 -23.32 21.23
C TRP A 216 14.35 -21.80 21.25
N THR A 217 15.23 -21.30 20.39
CA THR A 217 15.54 -19.86 20.24
C THR A 217 14.97 -19.25 18.94
N GLY A 218 14.21 -20.05 18.18
CA GLY A 218 13.58 -19.61 16.93
C GLY A 218 12.21 -18.95 17.12
N SER A 219 11.46 -18.84 16.02
CA SER A 219 10.12 -18.27 16.00
C SER A 219 9.08 -19.21 16.65
N PHE A 220 7.98 -18.62 17.12
CA PHE A 220 6.81 -19.32 17.64
C PHE A 220 5.58 -19.00 16.79
N ASN A 221 4.64 -19.93 16.70
CA ASN A 221 3.31 -19.74 16.15
C ASN A 221 2.30 -20.18 17.21
N ASN A 222 1.50 -19.25 17.75
CA ASN A 222 0.57 -19.52 18.86
C ASN A 222 1.23 -20.30 20.02
N SER A 223 2.35 -19.77 20.55
CA SER A 223 3.16 -20.38 21.61
C SER A 223 3.81 -21.74 21.28
N THR A 224 3.64 -22.25 20.05
CA THR A 224 4.27 -23.49 19.57
C THR A 224 5.54 -23.17 18.78
N PRO A 225 6.69 -23.77 19.10
CA PRO A 225 7.90 -23.63 18.29
C PRO A 225 7.64 -23.90 16.80
N SER A 226 8.16 -23.06 15.91
CA SER A 226 8.00 -23.18 14.46
C SER A 226 9.31 -22.91 13.73
N LEU A 227 9.66 -23.79 12.79
CA LEU A 227 10.83 -23.66 11.93
C LEU A 227 10.40 -23.65 10.46
N ARG A 228 10.62 -22.53 9.76
CA ARG A 228 10.45 -22.48 8.30
C ARG A 228 11.76 -22.84 7.60
N PHE A 229 11.75 -23.88 6.78
CA PHE A 229 12.88 -24.32 5.98
C PHE A 229 12.39 -24.68 4.57
N GLN A 230 13.07 -24.17 3.52
CA GLN A 230 12.66 -24.36 2.12
C GLN A 230 11.17 -24.10 1.86
N HIS A 231 10.66 -22.99 2.41
CA HIS A 231 9.25 -22.57 2.34
C HIS A 231 8.23 -23.45 3.06
N VAL A 232 8.63 -24.59 3.62
CA VAL A 232 7.78 -25.48 4.42
C VAL A 232 7.94 -25.16 5.92
N ASN A 233 6.83 -25.20 6.66
CA ASN A 233 6.85 -25.08 8.11
C ASN A 233 7.00 -26.47 8.73
N HIS A 234 8.03 -26.62 9.56
CA HIS A 234 8.30 -27.82 10.33
C HIS A 234 8.11 -27.55 11.83
N SER A 235 7.65 -28.57 12.54
CA SER A 235 7.61 -28.56 14.01
C SER A 235 8.99 -28.93 14.56
N PRO A 236 9.65 -28.06 15.35
CA PRO A 236 10.90 -28.38 16.03
C PRO A 236 10.79 -29.63 16.91
N TYR A 237 9.63 -29.90 17.52
CA TYR A 237 9.40 -31.15 18.28
C TYR A 237 9.49 -32.39 17.38
N ARG A 238 8.87 -32.37 16.19
CA ARG A 238 8.94 -33.52 15.27
C ARG A 238 10.37 -33.76 14.76
N ILE A 239 11.12 -32.68 14.48
CA ILE A 239 12.52 -32.79 14.05
C ILE A 239 13.36 -33.40 15.17
N ALA A 240 13.30 -32.83 16.38
CA ALA A 240 14.05 -33.31 17.53
C ALA A 240 13.73 -34.78 17.88
N PHE A 241 12.45 -35.15 17.82
CA PHE A 241 12.00 -36.52 18.05
C PHE A 241 12.62 -37.48 17.02
N ARG A 242 12.57 -37.12 15.73
CA ARG A 242 13.14 -37.93 14.64
C ARG A 242 14.66 -38.10 14.79
N LEU A 243 15.37 -37.02 15.11
CA LEU A 243 16.83 -37.06 15.32
C LEU A 243 17.22 -37.96 16.48
N HIS A 244 16.43 -38.02 17.55
CA HIS A 244 16.75 -38.82 18.73
C HIS A 244 16.28 -40.28 18.63
N HIS A 245 15.06 -40.52 18.14
CA HIS A 245 14.46 -41.86 18.11
C HIS A 245 14.64 -42.58 16.77
N GLY A 246 15.18 -41.93 15.74
CA GLY A 246 15.38 -42.53 14.41
C GLY A 246 14.08 -42.83 13.64
N ARG A 247 12.94 -42.31 14.09
CA ARG A 247 11.62 -42.51 13.47
C ARG A 247 10.75 -41.26 13.55
N ASP A 248 9.74 -41.16 12.69
CA ASP A 248 8.74 -40.11 12.81
C ASP A 248 7.82 -40.33 14.03
N PRO A 249 7.40 -39.26 14.73
CA PRO A 249 6.46 -39.41 15.83
C PRO A 249 5.06 -39.72 15.31
N GLU A 250 4.40 -40.67 15.98
CA GLU A 250 3.00 -40.99 15.75
C GLU A 250 2.11 -39.95 16.46
N GLY A 251 1.46 -39.10 15.66
CA GLY A 251 0.71 -37.95 16.16
C GLY A 251 1.60 -36.77 16.58
N GLN A 252 1.19 -36.06 17.63
CA GLN A 252 1.93 -34.91 18.15
C GLN A 252 3.05 -35.35 19.09
N ALA A 253 4.27 -34.91 18.82
CA ALA A 253 5.38 -34.97 19.78
C ALA A 253 5.24 -33.81 20.79
N LYS A 254 5.28 -34.13 22.08
CA LYS A 254 5.15 -33.15 23.18
C LYS A 254 6.28 -33.34 24.20
N PRO A 255 6.78 -32.26 24.81
CA PRO A 255 7.74 -32.37 25.91
C PRO A 255 7.09 -32.93 27.17
N ALA A 256 7.73 -33.92 27.81
CA ALA A 256 7.30 -34.52 29.08
C ALA A 256 8.06 -33.95 30.30
N CYS A 257 9.17 -33.22 30.07
CA CYS A 257 10.08 -32.78 31.13
C CYS A 257 9.66 -31.53 31.93
N GLY A 258 8.46 -30.97 31.70
CA GLY A 258 7.96 -29.77 32.38
C GLY A 258 8.66 -28.45 32.02
N MET A 259 9.84 -28.47 31.40
CA MET A 259 10.53 -27.24 30.97
C MET A 259 9.83 -26.61 29.75
N PRO A 260 9.42 -25.31 29.83
CA PRO A 260 8.80 -24.61 28.72
C PRO A 260 9.67 -24.64 27.46
N HIS A 261 9.06 -25.02 26.34
CA HIS A 261 9.69 -25.03 25.00
C HIS A 261 10.95 -25.89 24.88
N CYS A 262 11.11 -26.90 25.74
CA CYS A 262 12.18 -27.88 25.60
C CYS A 262 11.98 -28.73 24.34
N VAL A 263 12.96 -28.71 23.45
CA VAL A 263 13.03 -29.50 22.21
C VAL A 263 14.13 -30.57 22.29
N ALA A 264 14.57 -30.96 23.48
CA ALA A 264 15.51 -32.07 23.66
C ALA A 264 14.82 -33.38 23.26
N GLY A 265 15.35 -34.10 22.28
CA GLY A 265 14.69 -35.29 21.74
C GLY A 265 14.38 -36.36 22.79
N ALA A 266 15.27 -36.56 23.78
CA ALA A 266 15.06 -37.48 24.90
C ALA A 266 13.91 -37.10 25.84
N HIS A 267 13.48 -35.84 25.81
CA HIS A 267 12.39 -35.32 26.64
C HIS A 267 11.06 -35.24 25.86
N LEU A 268 11.03 -35.71 24.62
CA LEU A 268 9.84 -35.69 23.78
C LEU A 268 9.20 -37.07 23.74
N GLU A 269 7.89 -37.09 23.86
CA GLU A 269 7.08 -38.29 23.72
C GLU A 269 6.08 -38.09 22.58
N ASP A 270 5.83 -39.13 21.80
CA ASP A 270 4.72 -39.17 20.85
C ASP A 270 3.46 -39.76 21.49
N ARG A 271 2.40 -40.01 20.70
CA ARG A 271 1.12 -40.46 21.28
C ARG A 271 1.21 -41.86 21.91
N PRO A 272 1.75 -42.90 21.25
CA PRO A 272 1.88 -44.23 21.86
C PRO A 272 2.75 -44.22 23.12
N MET A 273 3.85 -43.47 23.14
CA MET A 273 4.70 -43.35 24.33
C MET A 273 3.92 -42.77 25.51
N ARG A 274 3.20 -41.66 25.30
CA ARG A 274 2.35 -41.06 26.34
C ARG A 274 1.25 -42.01 26.82
N GLN A 275 0.62 -42.74 25.90
CA GLN A 275 -0.41 -43.72 26.25
C GLN A 275 0.15 -44.83 27.14
N ARG A 276 1.32 -45.38 26.79
CA ARG A 276 2.01 -46.37 27.64
C ARG A 276 2.33 -45.79 29.02
N THR A 277 2.88 -44.58 29.09
CA THR A 277 3.19 -43.92 30.37
C THR A 277 1.92 -43.76 31.22
N ASN A 278 0.84 -43.23 30.66
CA ASN A 278 -0.43 -43.07 31.37
C ASN A 278 -0.99 -44.43 31.85
N SER A 279 -1.00 -45.45 31.00
CA SER A 279 -1.47 -46.79 31.40
C SER A 279 -0.63 -47.41 32.52
N LEU A 280 0.68 -47.14 32.57
CA LEU A 280 1.54 -47.56 33.68
C LEU A 280 1.22 -46.81 34.96
N TYR A 281 0.99 -45.49 34.88
CA TYR A 281 0.55 -44.69 36.03
C TYR A 281 -0.79 -45.18 36.58
N ASP A 282 -1.78 -45.39 35.72
CA ASP A 282 -3.10 -45.90 36.11
C ASP A 282 -3.00 -47.27 36.79
N ALA A 283 -2.12 -48.15 36.30
CA ALA A 283 -1.91 -49.48 36.88
C ALA A 283 -1.24 -49.44 38.27
N ILE A 284 -0.39 -48.45 38.55
CA ILE A 284 0.33 -48.34 39.83
C ILE A 284 -0.51 -47.61 40.87
N PHE A 285 -1.18 -46.53 40.49
CA PHE A 285 -1.82 -45.63 41.44
C PHE A 285 -3.35 -45.77 41.50
N GLY A 286 -3.96 -46.47 40.55
CA GLY A 286 -5.41 -46.47 40.36
C GLY A 286 -5.87 -45.14 39.77
N ALA A 287 -6.73 -45.20 38.75
CA ALA A 287 -7.37 -44.02 38.18
C ALA A 287 -8.46 -43.46 39.10
#